data_AF-X1V328-F1
#
_entry.id   AF-X1V328-F1
#
_cell.length_a   1.000
_cell.length_b   1.000
_cell.length_c   1.000
_cell.angle_alpha   90.00
_cell.angle_beta   90.00
_cell.angle_gamma   90.00
#
_symmetry.space_group_name_H-M   'P 1'
#
loop_
_entity.id
_entity.type
_entity.pdbx_description
1 polymer ?
#
loop_
_entity_poly.entity_id
_entity_poly.type
_entity_poly.pdbx_seq_one_letter_code
_entity_poly.pdbx_strand_id
1 'polypeptide(L)'
;IAKRHGCIDKPEINFNCYYFKNGRIITEIGWGFSKETFVYGEQLKLLLIEDLKSKYKIENVDYQIRGKLKDGEFKATIACMRDSRTVKRKFRRLLGAKI
;
A
#
# COMPACT_ATOMS: atom_id res chain seq x y z
N ILE A 1 11.26 -16.30 -11.48
CA ILE A 1 11.27 -15.89 -10.05
C ILE A 1 9.85 -15.95 -9.54
N ALA A 2 9.55 -16.84 -8.57
CA ALA A 2 8.22 -16.89 -7.97
C ALA A 2 8.00 -15.63 -7.12
N LYS A 3 6.92 -14.88 -7.39
CA LYS A 3 6.56 -13.69 -6.62
C LYS A 3 5.95 -14.14 -5.30
N ARG A 4 6.48 -13.63 -4.18
CA ARG A 4 5.96 -13.93 -2.83
C ARG A 4 5.19 -12.73 -2.31
N HIS A 5 3.93 -12.95 -1.94
CA HIS A 5 3.11 -11.94 -1.28
C HIS A 5 3.87 -11.28 -0.12
N GLY A 6 3.79 -9.96 -0.04
CA GLY A 6 4.52 -9.16 0.95
C GLY A 6 5.44 -8.12 0.31
N CYS A 7 6.46 -7.70 1.06
CA CYS A 7 7.38 -6.66 0.61
C CYS A 7 8.36 -7.16 -0.45
N ILE A 8 8.54 -6.34 -1.48
CA ILE A 8 9.59 -6.48 -2.49
C ILE A 8 10.40 -5.19 -2.45
N ASP A 9 11.57 -5.23 -1.81
CA ASP A 9 12.48 -4.09 -1.71
C ASP A 9 13.81 -4.44 -2.37
N LYS A 10 14.17 -3.67 -3.40
CA LYS A 10 15.38 -3.82 -4.19
C LYS A 10 16.06 -2.46 -4.38
N PRO A 11 16.70 -1.92 -3.33
CA PRO A 11 17.33 -0.60 -3.39
C PRO A 11 18.44 -0.50 -4.43
N GLU A 12 19.07 -1.62 -4.80
CA GLU A 12 20.11 -1.70 -5.84
C GLU A 12 19.63 -1.28 -7.24
N ILE A 13 18.32 -1.37 -7.50
CA ILE A 13 17.68 -0.92 -8.74
C ILE A 13 16.60 0.14 -8.48
N ASN A 14 16.67 0.81 -7.33
CA ASN A 14 15.72 1.84 -6.89
C ASN A 14 14.24 1.39 -6.95
N PHE A 15 13.95 0.15 -6.57
CA PHE A 15 12.60 -0.42 -6.64
C PHE A 15 12.05 -0.82 -5.26
N ASN A 16 10.81 -0.44 -4.98
CA ASN A 16 10.06 -0.89 -3.81
C ASN A 16 8.56 -1.03 -4.10
N CYS A 17 7.98 -2.16 -3.72
CA CYS A 17 6.54 -2.31 -3.67
C CYS A 17 6.09 -3.32 -2.62
N TYR A 18 4.83 -3.19 -2.18
CA TYR A 18 4.14 -4.24 -1.46
C TYR A 18 3.24 -5.01 -2.44
N TYR A 19 3.45 -6.32 -2.52
CA TYR A 19 2.79 -7.20 -3.47
C TYR A 19 1.66 -8.00 -2.79
N PHE A 20 0.43 -7.73 -3.23
CA PHE A 20 -0.75 -8.51 -2.91
C PHE A 20 -0.96 -9.61 -3.95
N LYS A 21 -0.62 -10.85 -3.58
CA LYS A 21 -0.97 -12.04 -4.38
C LYS A 21 -2.47 -12.17 -4.62
N ASN A 22 -2.82 -12.47 -5.86
CA ASN A 22 -4.19 -12.72 -6.28
C ASN A 22 -4.90 -13.79 -5.42
N GLY A 23 -6.18 -13.59 -5.14
CA GLY A 23 -7.03 -14.53 -4.41
C GLY A 23 -6.72 -14.66 -2.91
N ARG A 24 -5.69 -13.99 -2.39
CA ARG A 24 -5.39 -14.00 -0.95
C ARG A 24 -6.36 -13.08 -0.21
N ILE A 25 -6.97 -13.60 0.86
CA ILE A 25 -7.82 -12.80 1.75
C ILE A 25 -6.96 -11.87 2.60
N ILE A 26 -7.07 -10.57 2.35
CA ILE A 26 -6.27 -9.51 2.98
C ILE A 26 -7.10 -8.59 3.89
N THR A 27 -8.44 -8.67 3.82
CA THR A 27 -9.33 -7.87 4.68
C THR A 27 -9.96 -8.68 5.81
N GLU A 28 -10.48 -7.97 6.82
CA GLU A 28 -11.24 -8.53 7.93
C GLU A 28 -12.53 -9.23 7.48
N ILE A 29 -13.11 -8.80 6.34
CA ILE A 29 -14.39 -9.30 5.81
C ILE A 29 -14.24 -10.37 4.72
N GLY A 30 -13.07 -11.01 4.60
CA GLY A 30 -12.88 -12.11 3.65
C GLY A 30 -12.56 -11.69 2.21
N TRP A 31 -12.29 -10.41 1.95
CA TRP A 31 -12.01 -9.91 0.60
C TRP A 31 -10.51 -9.94 0.25
N GLY A 32 -10.23 -10.11 -1.05
CA GLY A 32 -8.90 -10.07 -1.66
C GLY A 32 -8.93 -9.62 -3.12
N PHE A 33 -7.78 -9.17 -3.63
CA PHE A 33 -7.68 -8.78 -5.04
C PHE A 33 -7.81 -10.00 -5.97
N SER A 34 -8.58 -9.88 -7.05
CA SER A 34 -8.71 -10.93 -8.07
C SER A 34 -7.48 -11.03 -8.99
N LYS A 35 -6.68 -9.96 -9.06
CA LYS A 35 -5.45 -9.88 -9.84
C LYS A 35 -4.26 -9.57 -8.95
N GLU A 36 -3.07 -9.90 -9.45
CA GLU A 36 -1.82 -9.48 -8.84
C GLU A 36 -1.79 -7.96 -8.70
N THR A 37 -1.68 -7.47 -7.47
CA THR A 37 -1.78 -6.04 -7.17
C THR A 37 -0.54 -5.57 -6.44
N PHE A 38 -0.04 -4.40 -6.81
CA PHE A 38 1.21 -3.84 -6.29
C PHE A 38 0.96 -2.42 -5.81
N VAL A 39 1.40 -2.12 -4.59
CA VAL A 39 1.47 -0.75 -4.08
C VAL A 39 2.92 -0.31 -4.18
N TYR A 40 3.20 0.73 -4.97
CA TYR A 40 4.57 1.19 -5.24
C TYR A 40 4.98 2.30 -4.28
N GLY A 41 6.12 2.14 -3.63
CA GLY A 41 6.66 3.14 -2.70
C GLY A 41 7.03 4.46 -3.37
N GLU A 42 7.45 4.40 -4.64
CA GLU A 42 7.73 5.58 -5.46
C GLU A 42 6.49 6.47 -5.69
N GLN A 43 5.31 5.85 -5.74
CA GLN A 43 4.05 6.52 -6.08
C GLN A 43 3.30 7.06 -4.86
N LEU A 44 3.89 6.98 -3.66
CA LEU A 44 3.30 7.58 -2.46
C LEU A 44 3.13 9.10 -2.65
N LYS A 45 1.97 9.60 -2.20
CA LYS A 45 1.59 11.01 -2.26
C LYS A 45 0.95 11.43 -0.94
N LEU A 46 1.15 12.70 -0.60
CA LEU A 46 0.39 13.37 0.44
C LEU A 46 -0.80 14.03 -0.23
N LEU A 47 -1.99 13.80 0.32
CA LEU A 47 -3.24 14.41 -0.13
C LEU A 47 -3.95 14.96 1.11
N LEU A 48 -4.57 16.13 0.97
CA LEU A 48 -5.50 16.63 1.97
C LEU A 48 -6.78 15.80 1.93
N ILE A 49 -7.43 15.66 3.08
CA ILE A 49 -8.68 14.87 3.17
C ILE A 49 -9.77 15.57 2.34
N GLU A 50 -9.76 16.89 2.32
CA GLU A 50 -10.65 17.75 1.55
C GLU A 50 -10.49 17.52 0.04
N ASP A 51 -9.25 17.37 -0.44
CA ASP A 51 -8.95 17.05 -1.84
C ASP A 51 -9.48 15.66 -2.22
N LEU A 52 -9.33 14.69 -1.32
CA LEU A 52 -9.82 13.33 -1.55
C LEU A 52 -11.35 13.30 -1.62
N LYS A 53 -12.03 13.97 -0.67
CA LYS A 53 -13.49 14.07 -0.59
C LYS A 53 -14.10 14.88 -1.73
N SER A 54 -13.40 15.92 -2.19
CA SER A 54 -13.86 16.73 -3.32
C SER A 54 -13.69 15.99 -4.65
N LYS A 55 -12.64 15.16 -4.80
CA LYS A 55 -12.40 14.36 -5.99
C LYS A 55 -13.30 13.12 -6.08
N TYR A 56 -13.53 12.44 -4.96
CA TYR A 56 -14.36 11.23 -4.89
C TYR A 56 -15.53 11.49 -3.95
N LYS A 57 -16.68 11.88 -4.52
CA LYS A 57 -17.84 12.38 -3.77
C LYS A 57 -18.88 11.30 -3.51
N ILE A 58 -19.08 10.40 -4.48
CA ILE A 58 -20.21 9.48 -4.48
C ILE A 58 -19.70 8.04 -4.39
N GLU A 59 -19.95 7.39 -3.26
CA GLU A 59 -19.69 5.96 -3.09
C GLU A 59 -20.56 5.14 -4.07
N ASN A 60 -19.97 4.09 -4.64
CA ASN A 60 -20.46 3.26 -5.74
C ASN A 60 -20.39 3.85 -7.15
N VAL A 61 -20.06 5.14 -7.29
CA VAL A 61 -19.74 5.76 -8.59
C VAL A 61 -18.24 6.04 -8.68
N ASP A 62 -17.71 6.81 -7.73
CA ASP A 62 -16.32 7.25 -7.72
C ASP A 62 -15.39 6.24 -7.04
N TYR A 63 -15.89 5.55 -6.02
CA TYR A 63 -15.14 4.54 -5.26
C TYR A 63 -16.06 3.51 -4.61
N GLN A 64 -15.50 2.37 -4.19
CA GLN A 64 -16.20 1.36 -3.40
C GLN A 64 -15.31 0.93 -2.23
N ILE A 65 -15.86 0.86 -1.03
CA ILE A 65 -15.15 0.32 0.13
C ILE A 65 -15.16 -1.22 0.04
N ARG A 66 -13.97 -1.81 -0.14
CA ARG A 66 -13.78 -3.28 -0.19
C ARG A 66 -13.52 -3.93 1.16
N GLY A 67 -13.51 -3.14 2.23
CA GLY A 67 -13.24 -3.57 3.60
C GLY A 67 -11.93 -3.01 4.16
N LYS A 68 -11.61 -3.43 5.38
CA LYS A 68 -10.43 -3.02 6.12
C LYS A 68 -9.35 -4.10 6.07
N LEU A 69 -8.10 -3.72 5.79
CA LEU A 69 -6.99 -4.66 5.82
C LEU A 69 -6.85 -5.31 7.20
N LYS A 70 -6.51 -6.60 7.24
CA LYS A 70 -6.11 -7.28 8.47
C LYS A 70 -4.95 -6.53 9.11
N ASP A 71 -4.91 -6.47 10.44
CA ASP A 71 -3.89 -5.71 11.17
C ASP A 71 -2.46 -6.08 10.76
N GLY A 72 -2.14 -7.37 10.67
CA GLY A 72 -0.82 -7.83 10.22
C GLY A 72 -0.48 -7.43 8.78
N GLU A 73 -1.48 -7.40 7.90
CA GLU A 73 -1.33 -7.02 6.50
C GLU A 73 -1.06 -5.51 6.35
N PHE A 74 -1.82 -4.71 7.10
CA PHE A 74 -1.63 -3.26 7.18
C PHE A 74 -0.24 -2.93 7.73
N LYS A 75 0.15 -3.54 8.86
CA LYS A 75 1.47 -3.36 9.47
C LYS A 75 2.59 -3.75 8.52
N ALA A 76 2.46 -4.87 7.80
CA ALA A 76 3.45 -5.32 6.82
C ALA A 76 3.56 -4.34 5.64
N THR A 77 2.43 -3.81 5.14
CA THR A 77 2.41 -2.81 4.07
C THR A 77 3.14 -1.54 4.51
N ILE A 78 2.82 -1.02 5.70
CA ILE A 78 3.45 0.18 6.26
C ILE A 78 4.96 -0.03 6.48
N ALA A 79 5.36 -1.15 7.07
CA ALA A 79 6.78 -1.48 7.28
C ALA A 79 7.56 -1.52 5.96
N CYS A 80 6.99 -2.14 4.92
CA CYS A 80 7.63 -2.22 3.60
C CYS A 80 7.97 -0.84 3.02
N MET A 81 7.07 0.13 3.19
CA MET A 81 7.25 1.50 2.71
C MET A 81 8.18 2.31 3.62
N ARG A 82 8.05 2.14 4.93
CA ARG A 82 8.81 2.86 5.96
C ARG A 82 10.30 2.53 5.89
N ASP A 83 10.63 1.26 5.72
CA ASP A 83 12.00 0.76 5.91
C ASP A 83 12.82 0.83 4.62
N SER A 84 12.17 0.92 3.46
CA SER A 84 12.85 1.01 2.18
C SER A 84 13.61 2.31 1.99
N ARG A 85 14.84 2.23 1.47
CA ARG A 85 15.66 3.41 1.14
C ARG A 85 15.23 4.10 -0.16
N THR A 86 14.43 3.44 -1.00
CA THR A 86 13.95 3.99 -2.28
C THR A 86 12.73 4.90 -2.07
N VAL A 87 12.00 4.70 -0.97
CA VAL A 87 10.89 5.57 -0.57
C VAL A 87 11.42 6.93 -0.09
N LYS A 88 10.81 8.01 -0.59
CA LYS A 88 11.21 9.38 -0.22
C LYS A 88 11.20 9.56 1.30
N ARG A 89 12.27 10.15 1.85
CA ARG A 89 12.48 10.35 3.30
C ARG A 89 11.28 10.96 4.02
N LYS A 90 10.57 11.91 3.39
CA LYS A 90 9.37 12.54 3.96
C LYS A 90 8.27 11.53 4.30
N PHE A 91 8.03 10.54 3.43
CA PHE A 91 7.01 9.51 3.67
C PHE A 91 7.47 8.54 4.74
N ARG A 92 8.73 8.10 4.71
CA ARG A 92 9.29 7.22 5.74
C ARG A 92 9.16 7.81 7.14
N ARG A 93 9.42 9.12 7.30
CA ARG A 93 9.23 9.85 8.56
C ARG A 93 7.77 9.86 9.02
N LEU A 94 6.84 10.17 8.12
CA LEU A 94 5.40 10.12 8.42
C LEU A 94 4.92 8.72 8.81
N LEU A 95 5.56 7.68 8.27
CA LEU A 95 5.30 6.28 8.62
C LEU A 95 6.08 5.80 9.87
N GLY A 96 6.79 6.69 10.57
CA GLY A 96 7.45 6.41 11.85
C GLY A 96 8.90 5.88 11.76
N ALA A 97 9.61 6.08 10.64
CA ALA A 97 11.03 5.76 10.56
C ALA A 97 11.87 6.69 11.47
N LYS A 98 12.80 6.12 12.24
CA LYS A 98 13.78 6.86 13.05
C LYS A 98 15.02 7.22 12.20
N ILE A 99 14.95 8.31 11.43
CA ILE A 99 15.94 8.72 10.39
C ILE A 99 16.14 10.22 10.19
#